data_AF-A0A624AY30-F1
#
_entry.id   AF-A0A624AY30-F1
#
_cell.length_a   1.000
_cell.length_b   1.000
_cell.length_c   1.000
_cell.angle_alpha   90.00
_cell.angle_beta   90.00
_cell.angle_gamma   90.00
#
_symmetry.space_group_name_H-M   'P 1'
#
loop_
_entity.id
_entity.type
_entity.pdbx_description
1 polymer ?
#
loop_
_entity_poly.entity_id
_entity_poly.type
_entity_poly.pdbx_seq_one_letter_code
_entity_poly.pdbx_strand_id
1 'polypeptide(L)'
;MPGNATVKQNGKTIGKISLKRPSYNDVAQNYLSIFPTPGSVDPVFYAYFYIGGQVYKEHLRDPKAYGNACALRVSYALNISGMRIPEKVSVLPVTRNGGNRILRGGKDYVPDGDKLYYIYSVENMISFLEYAWGKPDKSINVPKGVSQLDSLKKMNKKGVIIFYISGYNDATGHATIWDGEKCLDGSTYYDPATHPNQTLTYIKFWELK
;
A
#
# COMPACT_ATOMS: atom_id res chain seq x y z
N MET A 1 -17.05 5.42 -1.12
CA MET A 1 -17.80 5.84 0.10
C MET A 1 -16.80 5.96 1.26
N PRO A 2 -16.96 6.87 2.24
CA PRO A 2 -16.07 6.88 3.40
C PRO A 2 -16.29 5.61 4.25
N GLY A 3 -15.19 4.98 4.70
CA GLY A 3 -15.29 3.90 5.67
C GLY A 3 -15.48 4.49 7.07
N ASN A 4 -16.36 3.86 7.84
CA ASN A 4 -16.64 4.29 9.21
C ASN A 4 -15.77 3.47 10.16
N ALA A 5 -14.74 4.08 10.74
CA ALA A 5 -13.98 3.47 11.82
C ALA A 5 -14.67 3.74 13.16
N THR A 6 -14.81 2.69 13.98
CA THR A 6 -15.42 2.81 15.31
C THR A 6 -14.35 3.21 16.31
N VAL A 7 -14.51 4.35 16.96
CA VAL A 7 -13.61 4.78 18.04
C VAL A 7 -14.08 4.16 19.34
N LYS A 8 -13.18 3.46 20.02
CA LYS A 8 -13.43 2.89 21.34
C LYS A 8 -12.53 3.53 22.38
N GLN A 9 -13.09 3.85 23.54
CA GLN A 9 -12.35 4.25 24.73
C GLN A 9 -12.75 3.31 25.86
N ASN A 10 -11.76 2.68 26.51
CA ASN A 10 -11.96 1.66 27.55
C ASN A 10 -12.96 0.55 27.14
N GLY A 11 -12.86 0.08 25.89
CA GLY A 11 -13.74 -0.96 25.34
C GLY A 11 -15.13 -0.49 24.90
N LYS A 12 -15.55 0.74 25.28
CA LYS A 12 -16.84 1.31 24.91
C LYS A 12 -16.74 2.09 23.59
N THR A 13 -17.68 1.87 22.68
CA THR A 13 -17.81 2.68 21.45
C THR A 13 -18.20 4.11 21.83
N ILE A 14 -17.34 5.08 21.50
CA ILE A 14 -17.56 6.50 21.79
C ILE A 14 -17.88 7.33 20.53
N GLY A 15 -17.76 6.74 19.35
CA GLY A 15 -18.14 7.41 18.11
C GLY A 15 -17.76 6.62 16.87
N LYS A 16 -18.14 7.15 15.71
CA LYS A 16 -17.66 6.71 14.40
C LYS A 16 -16.91 7.87 13.75
N ILE A 17 -15.68 7.64 13.31
CA ILE A 17 -14.96 8.58 12.46
C ILE A 17 -15.10 8.11 11.02
N SER A 18 -15.39 9.04 10.13
CA SER A 18 -15.29 8.82 8.68
C SER A 18 -13.85 9.13 8.27
N LEU A 19 -13.05 8.12 7.97
CA LEU A 19 -11.72 8.33 7.42
C LEU A 19 -11.87 8.71 5.94
N LYS A 20 -11.67 10.01 5.65
CA LYS A 20 -11.77 10.53 4.29
C LYS A 20 -10.60 10.01 3.47
N ARG A 21 -10.87 9.71 2.19
CA ARG A 21 -9.80 9.41 1.23
C ARG A 21 -9.04 10.70 0.92
N PRO A 22 -7.70 10.64 0.83
CA PRO A 22 -6.89 11.79 0.45
C PRO A 22 -7.07 12.15 -1.03
N SER A 23 -6.58 13.32 -1.42
CA SER A 23 -6.50 13.77 -2.82
C SER A 23 -5.64 12.80 -3.64
N TYR A 24 -6.07 12.50 -4.87
CA TYR A 24 -5.27 11.73 -5.81
C TYR A 24 -3.93 12.42 -6.09
N ASN A 25 -3.94 13.74 -6.31
CA ASN A 25 -2.74 14.50 -6.66
C ASN A 25 -1.70 14.43 -5.55
N ASP A 26 -2.12 14.59 -4.29
CA ASP A 26 -1.22 14.52 -3.14
C ASP A 26 -0.64 13.11 -3.00
N VAL A 27 -1.49 12.08 -3.13
CA VAL A 27 -1.04 10.69 -3.05
C VAL A 27 -0.07 10.37 -4.19
N ALA A 28 -0.37 10.76 -5.42
CA ALA A 28 0.49 10.49 -6.57
C ALA A 28 1.86 11.17 -6.43
N GLN A 29 1.88 12.44 -6.03
CA GLN A 29 3.12 13.18 -5.81
C GLN A 29 3.97 12.56 -4.69
N ASN A 30 3.35 12.26 -3.54
CA ASN A 30 4.04 11.66 -2.40
C ASN A 30 4.46 10.21 -2.66
N TYR A 31 3.71 9.47 -3.49
CA TYR A 31 4.09 8.12 -3.89
C TYR A 31 5.36 8.12 -4.73
N LEU A 32 5.47 9.05 -5.69
CA LEU A 32 6.65 9.19 -6.53
C LEU A 32 7.87 9.75 -5.78
N SER A 33 7.68 10.53 -4.71
CA SER A 33 8.78 11.14 -3.96
C SER A 33 9.65 10.15 -3.17
N ILE A 34 9.19 8.90 -3.00
CA ILE A 34 9.92 7.85 -2.27
C ILE A 34 10.54 6.81 -3.24
N PHE A 35 10.70 7.18 -4.51
CA PHE A 35 11.53 6.43 -5.45
C PHE A 35 12.89 7.12 -5.62
N PRO A 36 13.99 6.36 -5.67
CA PRO A 36 15.27 6.96 -5.99
C PRO A 36 15.33 7.36 -7.47
N THR A 37 16.29 8.22 -7.82
CA THR A 37 16.71 8.39 -9.21
C THR A 37 17.07 7.01 -9.79
N PRO A 38 16.53 6.61 -10.96
CA PRO A 38 16.81 5.32 -11.57
C PRO A 38 18.31 5.03 -11.65
N GLY A 39 18.72 3.85 -11.18
CA GLY A 39 20.12 3.41 -11.18
C GLY A 39 21.01 3.98 -10.08
N SER A 40 20.51 4.86 -9.21
CA SER A 40 21.34 5.45 -8.14
C SER A 40 21.50 4.55 -6.91
N VAL A 41 20.44 3.84 -6.52
CA VAL A 41 20.43 2.93 -5.37
C VAL A 41 19.29 1.92 -5.54
N ASP A 42 19.39 0.77 -4.86
CA ASP A 42 18.30 -0.20 -4.82
C ASP A 42 16.98 0.48 -4.33
N PRO A 43 15.89 0.39 -5.10
CA PRO A 43 14.65 1.08 -4.76
C PRO A 43 13.99 0.61 -3.47
N VAL A 44 14.13 -0.67 -3.12
CA VAL A 44 13.54 -1.23 -1.89
C VAL A 44 14.28 -0.66 -0.70
N PHE A 45 15.60 -0.82 -0.66
CA PHE A 45 16.48 -0.23 0.33
C PHE A 45 16.21 1.26 0.49
N TYR A 46 16.12 2.02 -0.60
CA TYR A 46 15.86 3.45 -0.55
C TYR A 46 14.56 3.78 0.17
N ALA A 47 13.46 3.08 -0.10
CA ALA A 47 12.19 3.35 0.57
C ALA A 47 12.27 3.13 2.09
N TYR A 48 12.92 2.04 2.52
CA TYR A 48 13.12 1.76 3.94
C TYR A 48 14.06 2.78 4.59
N PHE A 49 15.18 3.10 3.95
CA PHE A 49 16.13 4.12 4.40
C PHE A 49 15.50 5.52 4.50
N TYR A 50 14.73 5.91 3.49
CA TYR A 50 14.07 7.22 3.40
C TYR A 50 13.13 7.46 4.59
N ILE A 51 12.34 6.45 4.96
CA ILE A 51 11.42 6.50 6.10
C ILE A 51 12.18 6.42 7.44
N GLY A 52 13.24 5.61 7.51
CA GLY A 52 14.08 5.49 8.71
C GLY A 52 13.43 4.73 9.87
N GLY A 53 14.06 4.78 11.04
CA GLY A 53 13.45 4.36 12.31
C GLY A 53 13.32 2.85 12.41
N GLN A 54 12.23 2.37 13.01
CA GLN A 54 11.96 0.93 13.10
C GLN A 54 11.81 0.33 11.70
N VAL A 55 11.19 1.04 10.76
CA VAL A 55 11.03 0.61 9.36
C VAL A 55 12.40 0.23 8.78
N TYR A 56 13.39 1.12 8.85
CA TYR A 56 14.73 0.83 8.33
C TYR A 56 15.47 -0.26 9.13
N LYS A 57 15.39 -0.23 10.46
CA LYS A 57 16.04 -1.21 11.35
C LYS A 57 15.55 -2.64 11.07
N GLU A 58 14.26 -2.82 10.83
CA GLU A 58 13.69 -4.11 10.49
C GLU A 58 14.15 -4.62 9.12
N HIS A 59 14.25 -3.73 8.13
CA HIS A 59 14.82 -4.10 6.83
C HIS A 59 16.30 -4.51 6.93
N LEU A 60 17.11 -3.82 7.73
CA LEU A 60 18.50 -4.23 7.98
C LEU A 60 18.58 -5.57 8.73
N ARG A 61 17.66 -5.83 9.66
CA ARG A 61 17.61 -7.06 10.44
C ARG A 61 17.28 -8.28 9.57
N ASP A 62 16.34 -8.14 8.64
CA ASP A 62 15.93 -9.21 7.73
C ASP A 62 15.54 -8.67 6.34
N PRO A 63 16.53 -8.37 5.48
CA PRO A 63 16.27 -7.80 4.15
C PRO A 63 15.38 -8.67 3.28
N LYS A 64 15.36 -9.99 3.52
CA LYS A 64 14.52 -10.94 2.79
C LYS A 64 13.06 -10.84 3.23
N ALA A 65 12.78 -10.84 4.53
CA ALA A 65 11.42 -10.68 5.06
C ALA A 65 10.82 -9.30 4.74
N TYR A 66 11.67 -8.29 4.60
CA TYR A 66 11.31 -6.91 4.25
C TYR A 66 11.78 -6.54 2.82
N GLY A 67 11.81 -7.52 1.91
CA GLY A 67 12.29 -7.36 0.54
C GLY A 67 11.28 -6.70 -0.42
N ASN A 68 10.04 -6.47 0.04
CA ASN A 68 9.01 -5.81 -0.75
C ASN A 68 8.63 -4.46 -0.13
N ALA A 69 8.77 -3.39 -0.91
CA ALA A 69 8.45 -2.02 -0.49
C ALA A 69 7.12 -1.50 -1.07
N CYS A 70 6.36 -2.27 -1.85
CA CYS A 70 5.16 -1.76 -2.55
C CYS A 70 4.12 -1.18 -1.58
N ALA A 71 3.71 -1.96 -0.58
CA ALA A 71 2.76 -1.50 0.44
C ALA A 71 3.35 -0.41 1.33
N LEU A 72 4.67 -0.45 1.61
CA LEU A 72 5.35 0.60 2.36
C LEU A 72 5.27 1.96 1.65
N ARG A 73 5.46 2.00 0.32
CA ARG A 73 5.35 3.23 -0.47
C ARG A 73 3.92 3.76 -0.51
N VAL A 74 2.92 2.88 -0.67
CA VAL A 74 1.51 3.28 -0.56
C VAL A 74 1.22 3.84 0.85
N SER A 75 1.70 3.16 1.89
CA SER A 75 1.56 3.59 3.29
C SER A 75 2.15 4.98 3.52
N TYR A 76 3.34 5.26 2.98
CA TYR A 76 3.96 6.57 3.02
C TYR A 76 3.11 7.63 2.31
N ALA A 77 2.70 7.36 1.07
CA ALA A 77 1.89 8.28 0.30
C ALA A 77 0.58 8.65 1.01
N LEU A 78 -0.11 7.68 1.59
CA LEU A 78 -1.34 7.91 2.37
C LEU A 78 -1.07 8.77 3.62
N ASN A 79 -0.03 8.42 4.37
CA ASN A 79 0.35 9.14 5.59
C ASN A 79 0.63 10.61 5.32
N ILE A 80 1.41 10.94 4.30
CA ILE A 80 1.78 12.32 4.00
C ILE A 80 0.63 13.09 3.35
N SER A 81 -0.28 12.39 2.67
CA SER A 81 -1.46 13.00 2.03
C SER A 81 -2.67 13.17 2.97
N GLY A 82 -2.45 13.13 4.29
CA GLY A 82 -3.48 13.39 5.30
C GLY A 82 -4.29 12.17 5.76
N MET A 83 -4.01 10.96 5.24
CA MET A 83 -4.58 9.71 5.72
C MET A 83 -3.59 9.03 6.67
N ARG A 84 -3.53 9.51 7.91
CA ARG A 84 -2.62 8.98 8.93
C ARG A 84 -3.01 7.55 9.32
N ILE A 85 -2.05 6.65 9.26
CA ILE A 85 -2.17 5.28 9.76
C ILE A 85 -1.94 5.31 11.27
N PRO A 86 -2.85 4.75 12.09
CA PRO A 86 -2.69 4.72 13.54
C PRO A 86 -1.67 3.64 13.94
N GLU A 87 -1.13 3.76 15.16
CA GLU A 87 -0.17 2.79 15.72
C GLU A 87 -0.70 1.34 15.74
N LYS A 88 -2.01 1.18 15.96
CA LYS A 88 -2.66 -0.12 16.10
C LYS A 88 -3.95 -0.16 15.29
N VAL A 89 -4.13 -1.23 14.53
CA VAL A 89 -5.35 -1.54 13.81
C VAL A 89 -5.70 -3.00 14.11
N SER A 90 -6.81 -3.23 14.82
CA SER A 90 -7.16 -4.55 15.36
C SER A 90 -7.53 -5.59 14.31
N VAL A 91 -7.90 -5.17 13.10
CA VAL A 91 -8.31 -6.08 12.02
C VAL A 91 -7.15 -6.57 11.15
N LEU A 92 -5.92 -6.15 11.43
CA LEU A 92 -4.78 -6.55 10.60
C LEU A 92 -4.38 -8.00 10.88
N PRO A 93 -4.31 -8.87 9.85
CA PRO A 93 -3.88 -10.24 10.03
C PRO A 93 -2.42 -10.32 10.50
N VAL A 94 -2.07 -11.43 11.16
CA VAL A 94 -0.66 -11.76 11.44
C VAL A 94 0.07 -11.88 10.11
N THR A 95 1.25 -11.28 9.98
CA THR A 95 2.07 -11.41 8.77
C THR A 95 2.69 -12.80 8.71
N ARG A 96 2.94 -13.33 7.49
CA ARG A 96 3.57 -14.65 7.29
C ARG A 96 4.92 -14.79 8.01
N ASN A 97 5.67 -13.70 8.12
CA ASN A 97 6.99 -13.67 8.74
C ASN A 97 6.93 -13.53 10.28
N GLY A 98 5.72 -13.48 10.86
CA GLY A 98 5.52 -13.07 12.24
C GLY A 98 5.91 -11.60 12.49
N GLY A 99 5.73 -11.14 13.73
CA GLY A 99 6.19 -9.81 14.14
C GLY A 99 5.16 -8.68 14.00
N ASN A 100 5.68 -7.44 13.99
CA ASN A 100 4.87 -6.22 14.02
C ASN A 100 4.19 -5.99 12.67
N ARG A 101 2.90 -5.66 12.68
CA ARG A 101 2.09 -5.42 11.45
C ARG A 101 2.22 -3.99 10.93
N ILE A 102 2.61 -3.10 11.84
CA ILE A 102 2.77 -1.68 11.64
C ILE A 102 4.12 -1.33 12.26
N LEU A 103 4.96 -0.65 11.50
CA LEU A 103 6.29 -0.24 11.92
C LEU A 103 6.33 1.28 12.10
N ARG A 104 7.05 1.75 13.11
CA ARG A 104 7.22 3.17 13.35
C ARG A 104 8.37 3.73 12.55
N GLY A 105 8.11 4.69 11.67
CA GLY A 105 9.16 5.42 10.95
C GLY A 105 9.80 6.51 11.79
N GLY A 106 10.61 7.34 11.15
CA GLY A 106 11.27 8.49 11.74
C GLY A 106 12.78 8.33 11.76
N LYS A 107 13.52 9.41 11.54
CA LYS A 107 14.99 9.38 11.57
C LYS A 107 15.46 9.51 13.02
N ASP A 108 16.37 8.65 13.45
CA ASP A 108 16.95 8.69 14.81
C ASP A 108 17.60 10.06 15.14
N TYR A 109 17.91 10.88 14.12
CA TYR A 109 18.53 12.20 14.23
C TYR A 109 17.58 13.40 14.06
N VAL A 110 16.26 13.19 13.95
CA VAL A 110 15.28 14.29 13.92
C VAL A 110 14.41 14.19 15.18
N PRO A 111 14.76 14.93 16.25
CA PRO A 111 14.07 14.86 17.55
C PRO A 111 12.54 15.00 17.45
N ASP A 112 12.10 15.82 16.48
CA ASP A 112 10.69 16.18 16.20
C ASP A 112 10.20 15.72 14.82
N GLY A 113 10.91 14.79 14.17
CA GLY A 113 10.47 14.26 12.87
C GLY A 113 9.20 13.43 13.06
N ASP A 114 8.19 13.67 12.21
CA ASP A 114 6.88 13.02 12.24
C ASP A 114 7.01 11.49 12.43
N LYS A 115 6.74 11.03 13.66
CA LYS A 115 6.78 9.62 14.08
C LYS A 115 5.52 8.90 13.58
N LEU A 116 5.46 8.67 12.28
CA LEU A 116 4.34 8.03 11.62
C LEU A 116 4.48 6.51 11.61
N TYR A 117 3.36 5.85 11.35
CA TYR A 117 3.22 4.41 11.39
C TYR A 117 2.97 3.87 10.00
N TYR A 118 3.62 2.77 9.65
CA TYR A 118 3.68 2.27 8.28
C TYR A 118 3.31 0.81 8.18
N ILE A 119 2.43 0.50 7.23
CA ILE A 119 2.10 -0.86 6.83
C ILE A 119 3.03 -1.23 5.68
N TYR A 120 3.72 -2.36 5.79
CA TYR A 120 4.72 -2.80 4.80
C TYR A 120 4.31 -4.04 4.01
N SER A 121 3.25 -4.75 4.43
CA SER A 121 2.74 -5.94 3.73
C SER A 121 1.49 -5.63 2.92
N VAL A 122 1.36 -6.24 1.73
CA VAL A 122 0.19 -6.06 0.85
C VAL A 122 -1.09 -6.56 1.52
N GLU A 123 -1.00 -7.70 2.22
CA GLU A 123 -2.13 -8.28 2.94
C GLU A 123 -2.68 -7.33 4.01
N ASN A 124 -1.81 -6.76 4.86
CA ASN A 124 -2.25 -5.78 5.86
C ASN A 124 -2.73 -4.48 5.20
N MET A 125 -2.14 -4.07 4.06
CA MET A 125 -2.62 -2.89 3.34
C MET A 125 -4.05 -3.09 2.86
N ILE A 126 -4.38 -4.25 2.26
CA ILE A 126 -5.76 -4.59 1.86
C ILE A 126 -6.72 -4.48 3.07
N SER A 127 -6.39 -5.15 4.18
CA SER A 127 -7.23 -5.14 5.39
C SER A 127 -7.40 -3.72 5.93
N PHE A 128 -6.36 -2.90 5.88
CA PHE A 128 -6.43 -1.51 6.30
C PHE A 128 -7.32 -0.66 5.39
N LEU A 129 -7.18 -0.77 4.06
CA LEU A 129 -8.02 -0.02 3.13
C LEU A 129 -9.50 -0.40 3.25
N GLU A 130 -9.81 -1.68 3.46
CA GLU A 130 -11.18 -2.14 3.70
C GLU A 130 -11.73 -1.63 5.04
N TYR A 131 -10.90 -1.59 6.07
CA TYR A 131 -11.27 -1.00 7.36
C TYR A 131 -11.50 0.51 7.26
N ALA A 132 -10.58 1.22 6.60
CA ALA A 132 -10.56 2.67 6.53
C ALA A 132 -11.61 3.23 5.57
N TRP A 133 -11.82 2.59 4.41
CA TRP A 133 -12.62 3.11 3.31
C TRP A 133 -13.79 2.21 2.91
N GLY A 134 -13.99 1.09 3.61
CA GLY A 134 -14.96 0.08 3.22
C GLY A 134 -14.53 -0.69 1.97
N LYS A 135 -15.50 -1.36 1.35
CA LYS A 135 -15.28 -2.16 0.13
C LYS A 135 -14.63 -1.31 -0.98
N PRO A 136 -13.77 -1.92 -1.82
CA PRO A 136 -13.24 -1.27 -3.02
C PRO A 136 -14.37 -0.82 -3.96
N ASP A 137 -14.17 0.28 -4.67
CA ASP A 137 -15.17 0.79 -5.62
C ASP A 137 -15.26 -0.08 -6.88
N LYS A 138 -14.18 -0.80 -7.20
CA LYS A 138 -14.17 -1.86 -8.21
C LYS A 138 -13.45 -3.09 -7.67
N SER A 139 -14.06 -4.24 -7.91
CA SER A 139 -13.42 -5.54 -7.72
C SER A 139 -13.58 -6.35 -8.99
N ILE A 140 -12.48 -6.89 -9.51
CA ILE A 140 -12.44 -7.52 -10.83
C ILE A 140 -11.84 -8.91 -10.67
N ASN A 141 -12.63 -9.94 -11.00
CA ASN A 141 -12.11 -11.29 -11.22
C ASN A 141 -11.40 -11.31 -12.56
N VAL A 142 -10.16 -11.80 -12.59
CA VAL A 142 -9.33 -11.79 -13.80
C VAL A 142 -9.24 -13.20 -14.38
N PRO A 143 -9.78 -13.45 -15.59
CA PRO A 143 -9.56 -14.71 -16.28
C PRO A 143 -8.07 -14.90 -16.59
N LYS A 144 -7.58 -16.13 -16.41
CA LYS A 144 -6.17 -16.45 -16.67
C LYS A 144 -5.79 -16.10 -18.11
N GLY A 145 -4.65 -15.41 -18.28
CA GLY A 145 -4.12 -15.05 -19.59
C GLY A 145 -4.83 -13.89 -20.28
N VAL A 146 -5.76 -13.20 -19.63
CA VAL A 146 -6.48 -12.06 -20.20
C VAL A 146 -5.93 -10.76 -19.64
N SER A 147 -5.39 -9.91 -20.53
CA SER A 147 -4.97 -8.55 -20.16
C SER A 147 -6.15 -7.72 -19.67
N GLN A 148 -5.92 -6.95 -18.60
CA GLN A 148 -6.91 -6.07 -17.99
C GLN A 148 -6.71 -4.59 -18.35
N LEU A 149 -5.72 -4.25 -19.17
CA LEU A 149 -5.35 -2.86 -19.46
C LEU A 149 -6.54 -2.03 -19.98
N ASP A 150 -7.21 -2.50 -21.03
CA ASP A 150 -8.35 -1.76 -21.62
C ASP A 150 -9.50 -1.60 -20.63
N SER A 151 -9.79 -2.64 -19.85
CA SER A 151 -10.82 -2.60 -18.81
C SER A 151 -10.48 -1.59 -17.72
N LEU A 152 -9.21 -1.50 -17.31
CA LEU A 152 -8.74 -0.55 -16.32
C LEU A 152 -8.80 0.90 -16.84
N LYS A 153 -8.36 1.13 -18.08
CA LYS A 153 -8.45 2.46 -18.72
C LYS A 153 -9.90 2.92 -18.89
N LYS A 154 -10.80 2.02 -19.31
CA LYS A 154 -12.25 2.29 -19.43
C LYS A 154 -12.91 2.67 -18.11
N MET A 155 -12.31 2.39 -16.95
CA MET A 155 -12.83 2.87 -15.68
C MET A 155 -12.79 4.41 -15.59
N ASN A 156 -11.90 5.07 -16.34
CA ASN A 156 -11.65 6.52 -16.33
C ASN A 156 -11.54 7.09 -14.89
N LYS A 157 -10.76 6.40 -14.06
CA LYS A 157 -10.59 6.67 -12.63
C LYS A 157 -9.13 6.55 -12.24
N LYS A 158 -8.76 7.23 -11.16
CA LYS A 158 -7.43 7.20 -10.57
C LYS A 158 -7.52 6.82 -9.10
N GLY A 159 -6.47 6.21 -8.55
CA GLY A 159 -6.46 5.87 -7.13
C GLY A 159 -5.57 4.68 -6.79
N VAL A 160 -5.84 4.07 -5.64
CA VAL A 160 -5.07 2.93 -5.14
C VAL A 160 -5.56 1.66 -5.82
N ILE A 161 -4.65 0.89 -6.40
CA ILE A 161 -4.93 -0.40 -7.03
C ILE A 161 -4.11 -1.50 -6.37
N ILE A 162 -4.78 -2.63 -6.08
CA ILE A 162 -4.17 -3.83 -5.54
C ILE A 162 -4.40 -4.98 -6.51
N PHE A 163 -3.33 -5.63 -6.92
CA PHE A 163 -3.32 -6.82 -7.76
C PHE A 163 -3.11 -8.05 -6.89
N TYR A 164 -3.99 -9.04 -6.96
CA TYR A 164 -3.78 -10.36 -6.36
C TYR A 164 -3.10 -11.26 -7.36
N ILE A 165 -1.90 -11.72 -7.02
CA ILE A 165 -1.03 -12.39 -7.97
C ILE A 165 -0.63 -13.74 -7.38
N SER A 166 -0.99 -14.83 -8.07
CA SER A 166 -0.47 -16.15 -7.76
C SER A 166 0.89 -16.36 -8.43
N GLY A 167 1.75 -17.17 -7.81
CA GLY A 167 3.12 -17.43 -8.28
C GLY A 167 4.20 -16.75 -7.43
N TYR A 168 3.81 -15.92 -6.46
CA TYR A 168 4.72 -15.40 -5.44
C TYR A 168 4.83 -16.35 -4.24
N ASN A 169 6.06 -16.54 -3.75
CA ASN A 169 6.33 -17.28 -2.53
C ASN A 169 6.20 -16.39 -1.28
N ASP A 170 6.41 -15.08 -1.44
CA ASP A 170 6.63 -14.09 -0.38
C ASP A 170 5.57 -12.99 -0.31
N ALA A 171 4.69 -12.88 -1.32
CA ALA A 171 3.65 -11.85 -1.39
C ALA A 171 2.29 -12.40 -1.81
N THR A 172 1.23 -11.76 -1.33
CA THR A 172 -0.16 -12.03 -1.79
C THR A 172 -0.45 -11.33 -3.13
N GLY A 173 0.40 -10.39 -3.55
CA GLY A 173 0.12 -9.52 -4.69
C GLY A 173 1.01 -8.28 -4.75
N HIS A 174 0.51 -7.24 -5.42
CA HIS A 174 1.18 -5.95 -5.59
C HIS A 174 0.24 -4.78 -5.26
N ALA A 175 0.78 -3.72 -4.66
CA ALA A 175 0.04 -2.52 -4.29
C ALA A 175 0.69 -1.28 -4.91
N THR A 176 -0.09 -0.46 -5.62
CA THR A 176 0.41 0.73 -6.31
C THR A 176 -0.68 1.78 -6.54
N ILE A 177 -0.31 2.87 -7.21
CA ILE A 177 -1.20 3.96 -7.62
C ILE A 177 -1.45 3.87 -9.12
N TRP A 178 -2.72 3.88 -9.52
CA TRP A 178 -3.18 3.90 -10.90
C TRP A 178 -3.53 5.34 -11.30
N ASP A 179 -3.00 5.80 -12.43
CA ASP A 179 -3.16 7.19 -12.91
C ASP A 179 -4.28 7.40 -13.93
N GLY A 180 -5.03 6.35 -14.25
CA GLY A 180 -6.02 6.32 -15.33
C GLY A 180 -5.53 5.55 -16.56
N GLU A 181 -4.22 5.44 -16.75
CA GLU A 181 -3.58 4.88 -17.94
C GLU A 181 -2.56 3.76 -17.62
N LYS A 182 -1.82 3.89 -16.51
CA LYS A 182 -0.76 2.99 -16.06
C LYS A 182 -0.55 3.05 -14.54
N CYS A 183 0.24 2.12 -14.02
CA CYS A 183 0.72 2.20 -12.64
C CYS A 183 1.88 3.20 -12.52
N LEU A 184 1.91 4.01 -11.47
CA LEU A 184 2.93 5.04 -11.26
C LEU A 184 4.32 4.47 -11.01
N ASP A 185 4.43 3.26 -10.46
CA ASP A 185 5.70 2.54 -10.30
C ASP A 185 6.15 1.81 -11.56
N GLY A 186 5.42 1.94 -12.67
CA GLY A 186 5.70 1.25 -13.93
C GLY A 186 5.34 -0.23 -13.95
N SER A 187 4.72 -0.76 -12.89
CA SER A 187 4.29 -2.16 -12.86
C SER A 187 3.18 -2.43 -13.89
N THR A 188 3.26 -3.60 -14.53
CA THR A 188 2.36 -4.01 -15.63
C THR A 188 1.64 -5.31 -15.33
N TYR A 189 1.40 -5.65 -14.05
CA TYR A 189 0.79 -6.94 -13.66
C TYR A 189 -0.61 -7.20 -14.25
N TYR A 190 -1.26 -6.17 -14.79
CA TYR A 190 -2.48 -6.29 -15.57
C TYR A 190 -2.28 -6.90 -16.96
N ASP A 191 -1.04 -7.06 -17.42
CA ASP A 191 -0.67 -7.64 -18.71
C ASP A 191 0.06 -8.98 -18.50
N PRO A 192 -0.57 -10.12 -18.82
CA PRO A 192 0.06 -11.43 -18.64
C PRO A 192 1.28 -11.65 -19.56
N ALA A 193 1.38 -10.92 -20.69
CA ALA A 193 2.50 -11.08 -21.62
C ALA A 193 3.84 -10.64 -21.02
N THR A 194 3.82 -9.71 -20.05
CA THR A 194 5.01 -9.21 -19.38
C THR A 194 5.35 -9.97 -18.09
N HIS A 195 4.49 -10.90 -17.65
CA HIS A 195 4.63 -11.65 -16.39
C HIS A 195 4.35 -13.16 -16.56
N PRO A 196 5.15 -13.89 -17.34
CA PRO A 196 4.84 -15.29 -17.71
C PRO A 196 4.83 -16.28 -16.52
N ASN A 197 5.51 -15.95 -15.43
CA ASN A 197 5.62 -16.81 -14.24
C ASN A 197 4.61 -16.44 -13.14
N GLN A 198 3.84 -15.38 -13.34
CA GLN A 198 2.86 -14.89 -12.39
C GLN A 198 1.49 -14.92 -13.06
N THR A 199 0.44 -15.07 -12.26
CA THR A 199 -0.92 -14.99 -12.77
C THR A 199 -1.71 -14.01 -11.93
N LEU A 200 -2.14 -12.92 -12.56
CA LEU A 200 -3.11 -12.01 -11.98
C LEU A 200 -4.46 -12.73 -11.88
N THR A 201 -5.02 -12.77 -10.67
CA THR A 201 -6.26 -13.49 -10.37
C THR A 201 -7.40 -12.56 -9.98
N TYR A 202 -7.08 -11.43 -9.36
CA TYR A 202 -8.07 -10.48 -8.86
C TYR A 202 -7.51 -9.07 -8.76
N ILE A 203 -8.37 -8.06 -8.89
CA ILE A 203 -8.01 -6.64 -8.68
C ILE A 203 -8.98 -6.03 -7.68
N LYS A 204 -8.46 -5.24 -6.75
CA LYS A 204 -9.24 -4.28 -5.94
C LYS A 204 -8.79 -2.87 -6.23
N PHE A 205 -9.74 -1.94 -6.34
CA PHE A 205 -9.46 -0.55 -6.66
C PHE A 205 -10.28 0.39 -5.77
N TRP A 206 -9.60 1.39 -5.19
CA TRP A 206 -10.20 2.49 -4.46
C TRP A 206 -9.90 3.81 -5.16
N GLU A 207 -10.95 4.47 -5.63
CA GLU A 207 -10.87 5.77 -6.28
C GLU A 207 -10.38 6.85 -5.30
N LEU A 208 -9.45 7.67 -5.77
CA LEU A 208 -9.04 8.92 -5.12
C LEU A 208 -9.49 10.07 -6.02
N LYS A 209 -9.94 11.18 -5.41
CA LYS A 209 -10.44 12.35 -6.13
C LYS A 209 -9.36 13.40 -6.32
#